data_AF-A0A967TBD5-F1
#
_entry.id   AF-A0A967TBD5-F1
#
_cell.length_a   1.000
_cell.length_b   1.000
_cell.length_c   1.000
_cell.angle_alpha   90.00
_cell.angle_beta   90.00
_cell.angle_gamma   90.00
#
_symmetry.space_group_name_H-M   'P 1'
#
loop_
_entity.id
_entity.type
_entity.pdbx_description
1 polymer ?
#
loop_
_entity_poly.entity_id
_entity_poly.type
_entity_poly.pdbx_seq_one_letter_code
_entity_poly.pdbx_strand_id
1 'polypeptide(L)' 'DADTEEILGAAILGLNGDDAVHCLLDTMYAQKPYTVISRGVHIHPTVAELIPTVLQEMQPLE' A
#
# COMPACT_ATOMS: atom_id res chain seq x y z
N ASP A 1 9.32 -1.94 5.96
CA ASP A 1 10.67 -2.16 6.51
C ASP A 1 11.40 -0.84 6.48
N ALA A 2 12.06 -0.45 7.57
CA ALA A 2 12.66 0.88 7.67
C ALA A 2 13.94 1.02 6.82
N ASP A 3 14.66 -0.08 6.60
CA ASP A 3 15.93 -0.06 5.87
C ASP A 3 15.74 -0.17 4.35
N THR A 4 14.74 -0.95 3.92
CA THR A 4 14.50 -1.28 2.51
C THR A 4 13.28 -0.58 1.90
N GLU A 5 12.45 0.05 2.73
CA GLU A 5 11.12 0.58 2.33
C GLU A 5 10.17 -0.50 1.78
N GLU A 6 10.45 -1.79 1.97
CA GLU A 6 9.56 -2.86 1.50
C GLU A 6 8.33 -3.02 2.40
N ILE A 7 7.20 -3.39 1.80
CA ILE A 7 6.00 -3.75 2.55
C ILE A 7 6.19 -5.16 3.11
N LEU A 8 6.26 -5.29 4.43
CA LEU A 8 6.41 -6.59 5.10
C LEU A 8 5.08 -7.34 5.24
N GLY A 9 3.98 -6.60 5.23
CA GLY A 9 2.63 -7.14 5.33
C GLY A 9 1.62 -6.01 5.37
N ALA A 10 0.36 -6.35 5.08
CA ALA A 10 -0.76 -5.44 5.16
C ALA A 10 -2.00 -6.18 5.64
N ALA A 11 -2.85 -5.49 6.41
CA ALA A 11 -4.15 -5.98 6.82
C ALA A 11 -5.18 -4.88 6.52
N ILE A 12 -6.27 -5.24 5.86
CA ILE A 12 -7.35 -4.32 5.50
C ILE A 12 -8.65 -4.86 6.08
N LEU A 13 -9.37 -4.00 6.80
CA LEU A 13 -10.70 -4.29 7.34
C LEU A 13 -11.69 -3.28 6.76
N GLY A 14 -12.57 -3.73 5.87
CA GLY A 14 -13.55 -2.88 5.20
C GLY A 14 -14.19 -3.56 4.00
N LEU A 15 -15.15 -2.88 3.38
CA LEU A 15 -15.75 -3.32 2.12
C LEU A 15 -14.70 -3.24 0.99
N ASN A 16 -14.72 -4.22 0.08
CA ASN A 16 -13.80 -4.30 -1.06
C ASN A 16 -12.31 -4.28 -0.65
N GLY A 17 -11.99 -4.76 0.56
CA GLY A 17 -10.61 -4.89 1.02
C GLY A 17 -9.81 -5.94 0.25
N ASP A 18 -10.48 -6.97 -0.25
CA ASP A 18 -9.96 -7.98 -1.17
C ASP A 18 -9.56 -7.38 -2.52
N ASP A 19 -10.33 -6.41 -3.02
CA ASP A 19 -9.95 -5.65 -4.22
C ASP A 19 -8.81 -4.66 -3.92
N ALA A 20 -8.75 -4.04 -2.74
CA ALA A 20 -7.68 -3.10 -2.42
C ALA A 20 -6.33 -3.79 -2.13
N VAL A 21 -6.34 -4.96 -1.49
CA VAL A 21 -5.13 -5.64 -1.02
C VAL A 21 -4.23 -6.11 -2.17
N HIS A 22 -4.78 -6.39 -3.36
CA HIS A 22 -3.96 -6.85 -4.49
C HIS A 22 -2.90 -5.83 -4.90
N CYS A 23 -3.19 -4.52 -4.80
CA CYS A 23 -2.22 -3.46 -5.11
C CYS A 23 -0.96 -3.53 -4.21
N LEU A 24 -1.16 -3.96 -2.96
CA LEU A 24 -0.07 -4.15 -1.99
C LEU A 24 0.66 -5.47 -2.27
N LEU A 25 -0.08 -6.55 -2.56
CA LEU A 25 0.47 -7.86 -2.87
C LEU A 25 1.39 -7.83 -4.09
N ASP A 26 0.99 -7.16 -5.18
CA ASP A 26 1.83 -7.05 -6.39
C ASP A 26 3.17 -6.35 -6.08
N THR A 27 3.14 -5.32 -5.23
CA THR A 27 4.33 -4.58 -4.80
C THR A 27 5.23 -5.45 -3.92
N MET A 28 4.64 -6.21 -2.99
CA MET A 28 5.35 -7.18 -2.15
C MET A 28 6.00 -8.28 -3.00
N TYR A 29 5.27 -8.85 -3.96
CA TYR A 29 5.76 -9.92 -4.83
C TYR A 29 6.89 -9.44 -5.74
N ALA A 30 6.83 -8.17 -6.17
CA ALA A 30 7.87 -7.54 -6.98
C ALA A 30 9.10 -7.08 -6.17
N GLN A 31 9.07 -7.19 -4.84
CA GLN A 31 10.12 -6.69 -3.93
C GLN A 31 10.49 -5.23 -4.28
N LYS A 32 9.46 -4.39 -4.37
CA LYS A 32 9.62 -2.96 -4.65
C LYS A 32 9.31 -2.14 -3.42
N PRO A 33 9.99 -0.99 -3.26
CA PRO A 33 9.70 -0.10 -2.16
C PRO A 33 8.26 0.41 -2.25
N TYR A 34 7.62 0.63 -1.10
CA TYR A 34 6.23 1.11 -1.03
C TYR A 34 6.06 2.47 -1.73
N THR A 35 7.15 3.21 -1.94
CA THR A 35 7.19 4.49 -2.65
C THR A 35 6.76 4.40 -4.11
N VAL A 36 6.80 3.21 -4.73
CA VAL A 36 6.28 2.99 -6.09
C VAL A 36 4.77 3.20 -6.15
N ILE A 37 4.02 2.63 -5.21
CA ILE A 37 2.56 2.73 -5.19
C ILE A 37 2.08 3.99 -4.47
N SER A 38 2.82 4.50 -3.47
CA SER A 38 2.42 5.74 -2.78
C SER A 38 2.52 6.98 -3.67
N ARG A 39 3.24 6.91 -4.79
CA ARG A 39 3.33 7.95 -5.83
C ARG A 39 2.54 7.62 -7.10
N GLY A 40 1.84 6.49 -7.11
CA GLY A 40 1.01 6.04 -8.23
C GLY A 40 -0.34 6.76 -8.27
N VAL A 41 -0.91 6.91 -9.48
CA VAL A 41 -2.30 7.36 -9.66
C VAL A 41 -3.20 6.14 -9.71
N HIS A 42 -4.08 6.01 -8.72
CA HIS A 42 -5.11 4.97 -8.67
C HIS A 42 -6.39 5.46 -9.36
N ILE A 43 -7.17 4.52 -9.90
CA ILE A 43 -8.43 4.84 -10.57
C ILE A 43 -9.46 5.34 -9.55
N HIS A 44 -10.15 6.44 -9.88
CA HIS A 44 -11.26 6.98 -9.10
C HIS A 44 -12.61 6.66 -9.78
N PRO A 45 -13.66 6.29 -9.02
CA PRO A 45 -13.70 6.05 -7.56
C PRO A 45 -13.41 4.59 -7.20
N THR A 46 -12.46 4.34 -6.28
CA THR A 46 -12.16 2.98 -5.78
C THR A 46 -11.62 3.01 -4.36
N VAL A 47 -11.79 1.94 -3.57
CA VAL A 47 -11.17 1.86 -2.22
C VAL A 47 -9.63 1.95 -2.29
N ALA A 48 -9.03 1.41 -3.35
CA ALA A 48 -7.59 1.47 -3.58
C ALA A 48 -7.04 2.90 -3.70
N GLU A 49 -7.87 3.88 -4.03
CA GLU A 49 -7.45 5.28 -4.14
C GLU A 49 -6.96 5.89 -2.82
N LEU A 50 -7.33 5.28 -1.67
CA LEU A 50 -6.89 5.70 -0.34
C LEU A 50 -5.50 5.16 0.03
N ILE A 51 -4.97 4.17 -0.70
CA ILE A 51 -3.68 3.54 -0.39
C ILE A 51 -2.53 4.55 -0.37
N PRO A 52 -2.39 5.46 -1.37
CA PRO A 52 -1.35 6.48 -1.34
C PRO A 52 -1.38 7.35 -0.09
N THR A 53 -2.57 7.77 0.37
CA THR A 53 -2.72 8.58 1.58
C THR A 53 -2.23 7.83 2.82
N VAL A 54 -2.69 6.59 3.02
CA VAL A 54 -2.27 5.77 4.17
C VAL A 54 -0.76 5.57 4.21
N LEU A 55 -0.15 5.27 3.07
CA LEU A 55 1.30 5.03 2.97
C LEU A 55 2.13 6.29 3.22
N GLN A 56 1.63 7.47 2.81
CA GLN A 56 2.32 8.74 3.03
C GLN A 56 2.23 9.22 4.49
N GLU A 57 1.23 8.76 5.24
CA GLU A 57 1.05 9.09 6.66
C GLU A 57 1.79 8.14 7.62
N MET A 58 2.48 7.12 7.10
CA MET A 58 3.22 6.15 7.92
C MET A 58 4.32 6.83 8.74
N GLN A 59 4.45 6.39 9.99
CA GLN A 59 5.52 6.79 10.91
C GLN A 59 6.33 5.56 11.33
N PRO A 60 7.64 5.72 11.64
CA PRO A 60 8.42 4.65 12.23
C PRO A 60 7.77 4.12 13.51
N LEU A 61 7.86 2.81 13.71
CA LEU A 61 7.42 2.17 14.95
C LEU A 61 8.47 2.44 16.04
N GLU A 62 8.03 2.85 17.23
CA GLU A 62 8.89 2.98 18.42
C GLU A 62 9.33 1.63 19.00
#